data_AF-A0A0G0K2A1-F1
#
_entry.id   AF-A0A0G0K2A1-F1
#
_cell.length_a   1.000
_cell.length_b   1.000
_cell.length_c   1.000
_cell.angle_alpha   90.00
_cell.angle_beta   90.00
_cell.angle_gamma   90.00
#
_symmetry.space_group_name_H-M   'P 1'
#
loop_
_entity.id
_entity.type
_entity.pdbx_description
1 polymer ?
#
loop_
_entity_poly.entity_id
_entity_poly.type
_entity_poly.pdbx_seq_one_letter_code
_entity_poly.pdbx_strand_id
1 'polypeptide(L)'
;MLDLKNLISITPVPEEIKQQLIASSNASTDKKFEIENFCWETILSDVELKKQSRIAQIMDEIAQGKRKYSKEDIEKVDEEVFNEMSSRMEGLDTTDQIEEVREKLQAQTPKAN
;
A
#
# COMPACT_ATOMS: atom_id res chain seq x y z
N MET A 1 3.68 14.89 -5.40
CA MET A 1 2.71 14.28 -6.33
C MET A 1 3.42 13.30 -7.23
N LEU A 2 3.21 12.01 -6.97
CA LEU A 2 3.71 10.90 -7.78
C LEU A 2 3.04 10.94 -9.17
N ASP A 3 3.81 10.74 -10.25
CA ASP A 3 3.24 10.73 -11.61
C ASP A 3 2.20 9.60 -11.73
N LEU A 4 1.08 9.86 -12.41
CA LEU A 4 -0.01 8.89 -12.54
C LEU A 4 0.47 7.57 -13.16
N LYS A 5 1.44 7.60 -14.08
CA LYS A 5 2.04 6.38 -14.64
C LYS A 5 2.85 5.59 -13.62
N ASN A 6 3.58 6.27 -12.74
CA ASN A 6 4.28 5.64 -11.63
C ASN A 6 3.29 5.06 -10.61
N LEU A 7 2.16 5.73 -10.40
CA LEU A 7 1.13 5.24 -9.49
C LEU A 7 0.48 3.96 -10.04
N ILE A 8 0.18 3.94 -11.33
CA ILE A 8 -0.33 2.75 -12.02
C ILE A 8 0.69 1.61 -11.98
N SER A 9 2.00 1.90 -12.12
CA SER A 9 3.03 0.86 -12.16
C SER A 9 3.18 0.12 -10.83
N ILE A 10 3.05 0.81 -9.69
CA ILE A 10 3.08 0.19 -8.34
C ILE A 10 1.75 -0.41 -7.90
N THR A 11 0.66 -0.04 -8.57
CA THR A 11 -0.67 -0.55 -8.22
C THR A 11 -0.71 -2.08 -8.34
N PRO A 12 -1.17 -2.80 -7.32
CA PRO A 12 -1.16 -4.27 -7.27
C PRO A 12 -2.32 -4.88 -8.09
N VAL A 13 -2.37 -4.55 -9.37
CA VAL A 13 -3.33 -5.10 -10.35
C VAL A 13 -2.59 -5.83 -11.48
N PRO A 14 -3.26 -6.76 -12.19
CA PRO A 14 -2.70 -7.39 -13.38
C PRO A 14 -2.19 -6.38 -14.42
N GLU A 15 -1.14 -6.75 -15.14
CA GLU A 15 -0.50 -5.88 -16.14
C GLU A 15 -1.48 -5.43 -17.24
N GLU A 16 -2.42 -6.30 -17.62
CA GLU A 16 -3.49 -5.96 -18.57
C GLU A 16 -4.33 -4.76 -18.09
N ILE A 17 -4.64 -4.71 -16.79
CA ILE A 17 -5.38 -3.60 -16.19
C ILE A 17 -4.51 -2.35 -16.18
N LYS A 18 -3.21 -2.47 -15.85
CA LYS A 18 -2.28 -1.33 -15.90
C LYS A 18 -2.23 -0.69 -17.28
N GLN A 19 -2.16 -1.50 -18.34
CA GLN A 19 -2.16 -1.00 -19.72
C GLN A 19 -3.47 -0.28 -20.07
N GLN A 20 -4.62 -0.80 -19.62
CA GLN A 20 -5.91 -0.14 -19.80
C GLN A 20 -5.99 1.21 -19.07
N LEU A 21 -5.46 1.29 -17.85
CA LEU A 21 -5.40 2.54 -17.08
C LEU A 21 -4.48 3.57 -17.74
N ILE A 22 -3.31 3.15 -18.24
CA ILE A 22 -2.40 4.03 -18.98
C ILE A 22 -3.07 4.55 -20.27
N ALA A 23 -3.74 3.69 -21.03
CA ALA A 23 -4.45 4.10 -22.24
C ALA A 23 -5.58 5.10 -21.93
N SER A 24 -6.31 4.87 -20.83
CA SER A 24 -7.41 5.72 -20.36
C SER A 24 -6.95 7.05 -19.77
N SER A 25 -5.71 7.12 -19.29
CA SER A 25 -5.15 8.34 -18.69
C SER A 25 -4.98 9.51 -19.68
N ASN A 26 -5.06 9.25 -20.99
CA ASN A 26 -4.93 10.27 -22.04
C ASN A 26 -6.25 11.00 -22.36
N ALA A 27 -7.39 10.58 -21.80
CA ALA A 27 -8.72 11.02 -22.25
C ALA A 27 -9.19 12.38 -21.66
N SER A 28 -9.15 12.56 -20.33
CA SER A 28 -9.58 13.81 -19.66
C SER A 28 -8.97 13.96 -18.25
N THR A 29 -8.97 15.18 -17.71
CA THR A 29 -8.50 15.47 -16.34
C THR A 29 -9.32 14.72 -15.29
N ASP A 30 -10.64 14.68 -15.43
CA ASP A 30 -11.52 13.94 -14.51
C ASP A 30 -11.18 12.45 -14.49
N LYS A 31 -10.88 11.88 -15.68
CA LYS A 31 -10.49 10.47 -15.78
C LYS A 31 -9.14 10.20 -15.12
N LYS A 32 -8.19 11.13 -15.22
CA LYS A 32 -6.91 11.03 -14.51
C LYS A 32 -7.11 10.98 -13.00
N PHE A 33 -7.99 11.83 -12.47
CA PHE A 33 -8.32 11.85 -11.04
C PHE A 33 -9.01 10.56 -10.57
N GLU A 34 -9.94 10.03 -11.36
CA GLU A 34 -10.56 8.72 -11.08
C GLU A 34 -9.53 7.58 -11.04
N ILE A 35 -8.61 7.56 -12.01
CA ILE A 35 -7.55 6.55 -12.06
C ILE A 35 -6.61 6.71 -10.87
N GLU A 36 -6.27 7.94 -10.51
CA GLU A 36 -5.42 8.22 -9.36
C GLU A 36 -6.05 7.68 -8.07
N ASN A 37 -7.33 7.99 -7.82
CA ASN A 37 -8.06 7.50 -6.65
C ASN A 37 -8.15 5.98 -6.63
N PHE A 38 -8.49 5.36 -7.77
CA PHE A 38 -8.54 3.90 -7.88
C PHE A 38 -7.20 3.26 -7.52
N CYS A 39 -6.09 3.81 -8.02
CA CYS A 39 -4.77 3.27 -7.74
C CYS A 39 -4.43 3.40 -6.25
N TRP A 40 -4.72 4.55 -5.64
CA TRP A 40 -4.52 4.75 -4.20
C TRP A 40 -5.37 3.80 -3.36
N GLU A 41 -6.67 3.69 -3.62
CA GLU A 41 -7.56 2.76 -2.89
C GLU A 41 -7.08 1.31 -3.00
N THR A 42 -6.60 0.91 -4.18
CA THR A 42 -6.10 -0.44 -4.40
C THR A 42 -4.80 -0.70 -3.66
N ILE A 43 -3.87 0.27 -3.67
CA ILE A 43 -2.61 0.20 -2.91
C ILE A 43 -2.88 0.09 -1.41
N LEU A 44 -3.77 0.94 -0.89
CA LEU A 44 -4.13 0.96 0.53
C LEU A 44 -4.78 -0.36 0.95
N SER A 45 -5.64 -0.91 0.09
CA SER A 45 -6.27 -2.21 0.32
C SER A 45 -5.25 -3.35 0.35
N ASP A 46 -4.26 -3.36 -0.56
CA ASP A 46 -3.16 -4.35 -0.56
C ASP A 46 -2.31 -4.27 0.71
N VAL A 47 -1.98 -3.04 1.15
CA VAL A 47 -1.25 -2.80 2.40
C VAL A 47 -2.02 -3.36 3.60
N GLU A 48 -3.31 -3.06 3.72
CA GLU A 48 -4.14 -3.55 4.82
C GLU A 48 -4.27 -5.09 4.78
N LEU A 49 -4.46 -5.68 3.60
CA LEU A 49 -4.52 -7.13 3.44
C LEU A 49 -3.20 -7.81 3.85
N LYS A 50 -2.05 -7.24 3.48
CA LYS A 50 -0.73 -7.73 3.89
C LYS A 50 -0.54 -7.65 5.39
N LYS A 51 -0.92 -6.53 6.01
CA LYS A 51 -0.91 -6.35 7.46
C LYS A 51 -1.75 -7.43 8.15
N GLN A 52 -3.00 -7.60 7.74
CA GLN A 52 -3.90 -8.59 8.32
C GLN A 52 -3.37 -10.02 8.15
N SER A 53 -2.85 -10.34 6.97
CA SER A 53 -2.23 -11.65 6.68
C SER A 53 -1.03 -11.92 7.58
N ARG A 54 -0.16 -10.92 7.79
CA ARG A 54 1.02 -11.04 8.64
C ARG A 54 0.67 -11.20 10.12
N ILE A 55 -0.31 -10.44 10.60
CA ILE A 55 -0.84 -10.60 11.96
C ILE A 55 -1.46 -12.00 12.11
N ALA A 56 -2.24 -12.46 11.14
CA ALA A 56 -2.83 -13.80 11.16
C ALA A 56 -1.76 -14.91 11.23
N GLN A 57 -0.66 -14.76 10.49
CA GLN A 57 0.49 -15.68 10.57
C GLN A 57 1.12 -15.69 11.97
N ILE A 58 1.35 -14.52 12.56
CA ILE A 58 1.90 -14.42 13.92
C ILE A 58 0.96 -15.08 14.93
N MET A 59 -0.35 -14.85 14.82
CA MET A 59 -1.34 -15.45 15.70
C MET A 59 -1.42 -16.98 15.56
N ASP A 60 -1.27 -17.50 14.34
CA ASP A 60 -1.18 -18.95 14.09
C ASP A 60 0.10 -19.56 14.71
N GLU A 61 1.25 -18.88 14.58
CA GLU A 61 2.49 -19.31 15.24
C GLU A 61 2.36 -19.36 16.76
N ILE A 62 1.65 -18.39 17.35
CA ILE A 62 1.37 -18.33 18.79
C ILE A 62 0.43 -19.47 19.19
N ALA A 63 -0.64 -19.71 18.44
CA ALA A 63 -1.59 -20.79 18.70
C ALA A 63 -0.93 -22.17 18.63
N GLN A 64 0.05 -22.34 17.75
CA GLN A 64 0.85 -23.57 17.62
C GLN A 64 1.98 -23.67 18.65
N GLY A 65 2.17 -22.67 19.51
CA GLY A 65 3.25 -22.63 20.51
C GLY A 65 4.65 -22.44 19.93
N LYS A 66 4.76 -22.06 18.64
CA LYS A 66 6.04 -21.80 17.95
C LYS A 66 6.63 -20.44 18.31
N ARG A 67 5.77 -19.49 18.69
CA ARG A 67 6.13 -18.11 19.07
C ARG A 67 5.41 -17.72 20.37
N LYS A 68 6.02 -16.87 21.19
CA LYS A 68 5.35 -16.25 22.34
C LYS A 68 4.70 -14.94 21.90
N TYR A 69 3.51 -14.65 22.43
CA TYR A 69 2.86 -13.36 22.18
C TYR A 69 3.75 -12.19 22.60
N SER A 70 3.93 -11.26 21.68
CA SER A 70 4.63 -9.99 21.89
C SER A 70 3.82 -8.89 21.22
N LYS A 71 3.47 -7.85 21.98
CA LYS A 71 2.79 -6.67 21.42
C LYS A 71 3.67 -5.96 20.39
N GLU A 72 4.98 -5.94 20.64
CA GLU A 72 5.97 -5.36 19.72
C GLU A 72 6.00 -6.09 18.37
N ASP A 73 5.74 -7.40 18.34
CA ASP A 73 5.72 -8.16 17.08
C ASP A 73 4.56 -7.72 16.18
N ILE A 74 3.41 -7.39 16.78
CA ILE A 74 2.24 -6.87 16.06
C ILE A 74 2.50 -5.43 15.62
N GLU A 75 3.08 -4.59 16.49
CA GLU A 75 3.42 -3.20 16.16
C GLU A 75 4.45 -3.12 15.03
N LYS A 76 5.40 -4.06 14.95
CA LYS A 76 6.39 -4.14 13.86
C LYS A 76 5.79 -4.52 12.51
N VAL A 77 4.62 -5.17 12.46
CA VAL A 77 3.97 -5.50 11.19
C VAL A 77 3.67 -4.23 10.39
N ASP A 78 3.24 -3.17 11.07
CA ASP A 78 2.92 -1.90 10.42
C ASP A 78 4.15 -1.28 9.77
N GLU A 79 5.29 -1.33 10.46
CA GLU A 79 6.57 -0.85 9.96
C GLU A 79 7.11 -1.74 8.82
N GLU A 80 7.00 -3.06 8.93
CA GLU A 80 7.42 -4.00 7.88
C GLU A 80 6.64 -3.78 6.57
N VAL A 81 5.32 -3.73 6.66
CA VAL A 81 4.46 -3.55 5.47
C VAL A 81 4.64 -2.15 4.88
N PHE A 82 4.80 -1.13 5.72
CA PHE A 82 5.12 0.23 5.27
C PHE A 82 6.46 0.28 4.53
N ASN A 83 7.51 -0.33 5.08
CA ASN A 83 8.83 -0.37 4.46
C ASN A 83 8.80 -1.14 3.14
N GLU A 84 8.03 -2.22 3.05
CA GLU A 84 7.83 -2.95 1.78
C GLU A 84 7.17 -2.05 0.72
N MET A 85 6.13 -1.30 1.09
CA MET A 85 5.47 -0.40 0.15
C MET A 85 6.36 0.77 -0.24
N SER A 86 7.08 1.33 0.74
CA SER A 86 8.03 2.42 0.52
C SER A 86 9.16 1.99 -0.40
N SER A 87 9.70 0.78 -0.23
CA SER A 87 10.72 0.22 -1.12
C SER A 87 10.23 0.05 -2.57
N ARG A 88 8.95 -0.30 -2.76
CA ARG A 88 8.34 -0.36 -4.11
C ARG A 88 8.18 1.02 -4.75
N MET A 89 8.10 2.07 -3.95
CA MET A 89 8.00 3.47 -4.39
C MET A 89 9.36 4.14 -4.57
N GLU A 90 10.35 3.82 -3.73
CA GLU A 90 11.74 4.26 -3.86
C GLU A 90 12.34 3.81 -5.20
N GLY A 91 11.93 2.65 -5.72
CA GLY A 91 12.28 2.23 -7.08
C GLY A 91 11.79 3.15 -8.21
N LEU A 92 11.01 4.19 -7.89
CA LEU A 92 10.43 5.16 -8.83
C LEU A 92 10.77 6.64 -8.50
N ASP A 93 11.56 6.87 -7.44
CA ASP A 93 12.16 8.11 -6.92
C ASP A 93 11.29 9.39 -6.78
N THR A 94 11.01 9.75 -5.52
CA THR A 94 11.48 10.99 -4.81
C THR A 94 11.06 10.91 -3.33
N THR A 95 11.90 11.37 -2.40
CA THR A 95 11.63 11.37 -0.94
C THR A 95 10.27 12.00 -0.58
N ASP A 96 9.84 13.01 -1.33
CA ASP A 96 8.55 13.68 -1.15
C ASP A 96 7.34 12.76 -1.42
N GLN A 97 7.50 11.76 -2.28
CA GLN A 97 6.44 10.82 -2.63
C GLN A 97 6.22 9.77 -1.54
N ILE A 98 7.28 9.41 -0.80
CA ILE A 98 7.23 8.47 0.33
C ILE A 98 6.48 9.10 1.50
N GLU A 99 6.71 10.40 1.76
CA GLU A 99 6.02 11.11 2.83
C GLU A 99 4.51 11.29 2.52
N GLU A 100 4.14 11.55 1.26
CA GLU A 100 2.73 11.61 0.82
C GLU A 100 1.99 10.28 1.06
N VAL A 101 2.69 9.16 0.85
CA VAL A 101 2.17 7.81 1.09
C VAL A 101 1.99 7.55 2.58
N ARG A 102 2.98 7.96 3.38
CA ARG A 102 2.89 7.89 4.83
C ARG A 102 1.69 8.70 5.34
N GLU A 103 1.49 9.91 4.86
CA GLU A 103 0.35 10.74 5.23
C GLU A 103 -0.98 10.08 4.83
N LYS A 104 -1.09 9.53 3.62
CA LYS A 104 -2.32 8.84 3.17
C LYS A 104 -2.60 7.55 3.96
N LEU A 105 -1.57 6.76 4.26
CA LEU A 105 -1.69 5.57 5.09
C LEU A 105 -2.07 5.92 6.54
N GLN A 106 -1.48 6.95 7.12
CA GLN A 106 -1.78 7.44 8.47
C GLN A 106 -3.16 8.11 8.58
N ALA A 107 -3.62 8.77 7.51
CA ALA A 107 -4.94 9.40 7.48
C ALA A 107 -6.08 8.38 7.41
N GLN A 108 -5.83 7.20 6.81
CA GLN A 108 -6.84 6.15 6.65
C GLN A 108 -6.73 5.02 7.68
N THR A 109 -5.61 4.89 8.39
CA THR A 109 -5.58 4.08 9.61
C THR A 109 -6.31 4.86 10.70
N PRO A 110 -7.47 4.40 11.21
CA PRO A 110 -8.12 5.06 12.32
C PRO A 110 -7.13 5.08 13.48
N LYS A 111 -6.80 6.27 14.00
CA LYS A 111 -6.17 6.39 15.32
C LYS A 111 -7.07 5.62 16.28
N ALA A 112 -6.59 4.47 16.74
CA ALA A 112 -7.23 3.73 17.81
C ALA A 112 -7.25 4.67 19.03
N ASN A 113 -8.42 5.28 19.26
CA ASN A 113 -8.79 5.90 20.52
C ASN A 113 -9.56 4.87 21.35
#